data_AF-A0A954FWT2-F1
#
_entry.id   AF-A0A954FWT2-F1
#
_cell.length_a   1.000
_cell.length_b   1.000
_cell.length_c   1.000
_cell.angle_alpha   90.00
_cell.angle_beta   90.00
_cell.angle_gamma   90.00
#
_symmetry.space_group_name_H-M   'P 1'
#
loop_
_entity.id
_entity.type
_entity.pdbx_description
1 polymer ?
#
loop_
_entity_poly.entity_id
_entity_poly.type
_entity_poly.pdbx_seq_one_letter_code
_entity_poly.pdbx_strand_id
1 'polypeptide(L)'
;SRIHMTQLKIALSLLLVISLTVGCGRPASQQASQSSKSKNPEEAALVTVAGIYSAHSLWKKKAPEGWSDLENYVSTIASSSRTEVLDAINKIRSLNYKMKWGVDFSSIFKEDKKPDSYVIGESPDGRLKVTYSGKIIKGEANEAKDEEKPAPVATDPEEKKEK
;
A
#
# COMPACT_ATOMS: atom_id res chain seq x y z
N SER A 1 22.98 45.60 -38.38
CA SER A 1 22.20 44.39 -38.04
C SER A 1 21.86 44.27 -36.55
N ARG A 2 20.99 45.14 -36.00
CA ARG A 2 20.50 45.01 -34.60
C ARG A 2 19.03 45.43 -34.42
N ILE A 3 18.26 45.60 -35.49
CA ILE A 3 16.86 46.07 -35.41
C ILE A 3 15.85 44.94 -35.72
N HIS A 4 16.27 43.86 -36.39
CA HIS A 4 15.39 42.73 -36.74
C HIS A 4 15.18 41.69 -35.63
N MET A 5 16.00 41.69 -34.58
CA MET A 5 15.98 40.62 -33.57
C MET A 5 15.03 40.90 -32.39
N THR A 6 14.55 42.14 -32.25
CA THR A 6 13.71 42.57 -31.13
C THR A 6 12.22 42.45 -31.43
N GLN A 7 11.83 42.57 -32.70
CA GLN A 7 10.42 42.42 -33.14
C GLN A 7 9.94 40.95 -33.10
N LEU A 8 10.85 39.98 -33.24
CA LEU A 8 10.50 38.55 -33.22
C LEU A 8 10.10 38.05 -31.82
N LYS A 9 10.52 38.74 -30.74
CA LYS A 9 10.24 38.32 -29.36
C LYS A 9 8.92 38.86 -28.80
N ILE A 10 8.41 39.95 -29.35
CA ILE A 10 7.15 40.56 -28.89
C ILE A 10 5.94 39.86 -29.52
N ALA A 11 6.05 39.42 -30.78
CA ALA A 11 4.98 38.69 -31.47
C ALA A 11 4.67 37.32 -30.83
N LEU A 12 5.68 36.65 -30.23
CA LEU A 12 5.47 35.36 -29.57
C LEU A 12 4.76 35.49 -28.22
N SER A 13 4.79 36.67 -27.61
CA SER A 13 4.27 36.89 -26.24
C SER A 13 2.78 37.25 -26.21
N LEU A 14 2.17 37.57 -27.36
CA LEU A 14 0.76 37.96 -27.46
C LEU A 14 -0.19 36.84 -27.90
N LEU A 15 0.34 35.70 -28.35
CA LEU A 15 -0.48 34.56 -28.82
C LEU A 15 -0.87 33.58 -27.71
N LEU A 16 -0.36 33.75 -26.48
CA LEU A 16 -0.58 32.83 -25.36
C LEU A 16 -1.70 33.26 -24.39
N VAL A 17 -2.34 34.42 -24.60
CA VAL A 17 -3.34 34.98 -23.64
C VAL A 17 -4.79 34.74 -24.08
N ILE A 18 -5.05 34.22 -25.28
CA ILE A 18 -6.43 34.07 -25.82
C ILE A 18 -7.03 32.66 -25.57
N SER A 19 -6.33 31.73 -24.91
CA SER A 19 -6.88 30.38 -24.64
C SER A 19 -7.75 30.27 -23.38
N LEU A 20 -8.09 31.38 -22.74
CA LEU A 20 -9.04 31.42 -21.63
C LEU A 20 -10.30 32.12 -22.13
N THR A 21 -11.44 31.41 -22.08
CA THR A 21 -12.84 31.90 -22.19
C THR A 21 -13.65 31.60 -23.45
N VAL A 22 -13.77 30.34 -23.86
CA VAL A 22 -15.05 29.67 -24.26
C VAL A 22 -14.75 28.15 -24.16
N GLY A 23 -15.52 27.24 -23.59
CA GLY A 23 -16.86 27.19 -23.04
C GLY A 23 -17.08 25.79 -22.43
N CYS A 24 -18.15 25.69 -21.67
CA CYS A 24 -18.57 24.61 -20.77
C CYS A 24 -18.42 23.16 -21.27
N GLY A 25 -18.18 22.27 -20.30
CA GLY A 25 -18.78 20.93 -20.35
C GLY A 25 -17.80 19.77 -20.25
N ARG A 26 -17.25 19.54 -19.04
CA ARG A 26 -17.08 18.22 -18.41
C ARG A 26 -16.20 18.39 -17.16
N PRO A 27 -16.59 17.89 -15.98
CA PRO A 27 -15.64 17.71 -14.91
C PRO A 27 -14.68 16.60 -15.34
N ALA A 28 -13.58 16.97 -16.01
CA ALA A 28 -12.46 16.07 -16.20
C ALA A 28 -11.88 15.83 -14.81
N SER A 29 -12.13 14.61 -14.33
CA SER A 29 -11.64 14.05 -13.08
C SER A 29 -10.31 14.68 -12.71
N GLN A 30 -10.27 15.27 -11.51
CA GLN A 30 -9.04 15.28 -10.75
C GLN A 30 -8.57 13.82 -10.70
N GLN A 31 -7.66 13.46 -11.58
CA GLN A 31 -6.79 12.31 -11.35
C GLN A 31 -5.71 12.78 -10.37
N ALA A 32 -6.16 13.31 -9.23
CA ALA A 32 -5.51 12.96 -7.99
C ALA A 32 -5.49 11.45 -8.01
N SER A 33 -4.31 10.85 -8.02
CA SER A 33 -4.14 9.45 -7.70
C SER A 33 -5.11 9.17 -6.56
N GLN A 34 -6.20 8.46 -6.87
CA GLN A 34 -7.14 8.02 -5.86
C GLN A 34 -6.31 7.08 -5.00
N SER A 35 -5.62 7.64 -4.02
CA SER A 35 -5.52 7.00 -2.72
C SER A 35 -6.95 6.66 -2.44
N SER A 36 -7.25 5.38 -2.64
CA SER A 36 -8.49 4.73 -2.32
C SER A 36 -8.81 5.16 -0.90
N LYS A 37 -9.55 6.27 -0.75
CA LYS A 37 -10.11 6.65 0.53
C LYS A 37 -11.10 5.54 0.79
N SER A 38 -10.59 4.51 1.47
CA SER A 38 -11.34 3.32 1.74
C SER A 38 -12.61 3.79 2.42
N LYS A 39 -13.77 3.42 1.85
CA LYS A 39 -15.06 3.68 2.49
C LYS A 39 -15.16 2.94 3.83
N ASN A 40 -14.30 1.94 4.05
CA ASN A 40 -14.17 1.20 5.28
C ASN A 40 -13.12 1.86 6.21
N PRO A 41 -13.52 2.30 7.42
CA PRO A 41 -12.61 2.95 8.37
C PRO A 41 -11.56 2.01 8.98
N GLU A 42 -11.70 0.69 8.87
CA GLU A 42 -10.64 -0.27 9.25
C GLU A 42 -9.53 -0.30 8.21
N GLU A 43 -9.90 -0.48 6.93
CA GLU A 43 -8.97 -0.42 5.80
C GLU A 43 -8.22 0.92 5.77
N ALA A 44 -8.89 2.05 6.04
CA ALA A 44 -8.24 3.35 6.11
C ALA A 44 -7.18 3.40 7.22
N ALA A 45 -7.51 2.91 8.42
CA ALA A 45 -6.55 2.83 9.52
C ALA A 45 -5.37 1.91 9.17
N LEU A 46 -5.63 0.81 8.48
CA LEU A 46 -4.61 -0.15 8.07
C LEU A 46 -3.64 0.44 7.03
N VAL A 47 -4.16 1.21 6.06
CA VAL A 47 -3.33 1.99 5.12
C VAL A 47 -2.48 3.02 5.86
N THR A 48 -3.06 3.75 6.81
CA THR A 48 -2.31 4.73 7.62
C THR A 48 -1.18 4.07 8.40
N VAL A 49 -1.43 2.93 9.05
CA VAL A 49 -0.39 2.17 9.77
C VAL A 49 0.72 1.70 8.82
N ALA A 50 0.38 1.18 7.64
CA ALA A 50 1.37 0.77 6.64
C ALA A 50 2.20 1.95 6.09
N GLY A 51 1.57 3.10 5.87
CA GLY A 51 2.26 4.32 5.48
C GLY A 51 3.26 4.80 6.53
N ILE A 52 2.88 4.72 7.81
CA ILE A 52 3.74 5.13 8.92
C ILE A 52 4.86 4.12 9.17
N TYR A 53 4.58 2.83 9.02
CA TYR A 53 5.58 1.78 9.05
C TYR A 53 6.67 2.00 7.99
N SER A 54 6.26 2.22 6.74
CA SER A 54 7.18 2.42 5.62
C SER A 54 7.94 3.74 5.76
N ALA A 55 7.28 4.82 6.20
CA ALA A 55 7.92 6.09 6.49
C ALA A 55 8.96 5.96 7.61
N HIS A 56 8.62 5.33 8.73
CA HIS A 56 9.57 5.06 9.82
C HIS A 56 10.82 4.34 9.27
N SER A 57 10.62 3.26 8.50
CA SER A 57 11.69 2.46 7.92
C SER A 57 12.62 3.27 7.01
N LEU A 58 12.05 4.15 6.18
CA LEU A 58 12.81 5.00 5.26
C LEU A 58 13.57 6.12 5.99
N TRP A 59 12.91 6.79 6.94
CA TRP A 59 13.49 7.95 7.64
C TRP A 59 14.52 7.56 8.70
N LYS A 60 14.24 6.52 9.48
CA LYS A 60 15.15 6.01 10.51
C LYS A 60 16.20 5.06 9.94
N LYS A 61 16.05 4.65 8.67
CA LYS A 61 16.86 3.60 8.02
C LYS A 61 16.88 2.30 8.85
N LYS A 62 15.79 2.06 9.59
CA LYS A 62 15.61 0.92 10.48
C LYS A 62 14.13 0.57 10.50
N ALA A 63 13.82 -0.71 10.29
CA ALA A 63 12.47 -1.21 10.43
C ALA A 63 11.92 -1.01 11.85
N PRO A 64 10.63 -0.73 12.02
CA PRO A 64 10.00 -0.75 13.34
C PRO A 64 9.94 -2.19 13.87
N GLU A 65 10.28 -2.36 15.14
CA GLU A 65 10.28 -3.66 15.84
C GLU A 65 8.97 -3.91 16.60
N GLY A 66 8.11 -2.88 16.72
CA GLY A 66 6.81 -3.01 17.35
C GLY A 66 6.01 -1.71 17.35
N TRP A 67 4.88 -1.74 18.05
CA TRP A 67 3.97 -0.60 18.17
C TRP A 67 4.62 0.64 18.76
N SER A 68 5.45 0.47 19.79
CA SER A 68 6.11 1.59 20.47
C SER A 68 7.05 2.36 19.54
N ASP A 69 7.70 1.71 18.57
CA ASP A 69 8.54 2.40 17.58
C ASP A 69 7.69 3.30 16.67
N LEU A 70 6.52 2.83 16.26
CA LEU A 70 5.58 3.63 15.47
C LEU A 70 5.02 4.80 16.28
N GLU A 71 4.59 4.56 17.52
CA GLU A 71 4.10 5.60 18.42
C GLU A 71 5.16 6.69 18.68
N ASN A 72 6.41 6.26 18.91
CA ASN A 72 7.54 7.17 19.07
C ASN A 72 7.82 7.97 17.80
N TYR A 73 7.74 7.35 16.63
CA TYR A 73 7.90 8.06 15.35
C TYR A 73 6.80 9.10 15.13
N VAL A 74 5.57 8.80 15.53
CA VAL A 74 4.41 9.70 15.39
C VAL A 74 4.58 11.00 16.18
N SER A 75 5.37 10.98 17.27
CA SER A 75 5.76 12.21 17.98
C SER A 75 6.50 13.22 17.09
N THR A 76 7.19 12.74 16.05
CA THR A 76 7.97 13.56 15.10
C THR A 76 7.13 14.14 13.96
N ILE A 77 5.89 13.68 13.81
CA ILE A 77 4.95 14.14 12.77
C ILE A 77 4.29 15.46 13.21
N ALA A 78 3.90 16.27 12.22
CA ALA A 78 3.13 17.49 12.43
C ALA A 78 1.91 17.25 13.34
N SER A 79 1.66 18.19 14.25
CA SER A 79 0.61 18.06 15.27
C SER A 79 -0.78 17.82 14.68
N SER A 80 -1.07 18.39 13.51
CA SER A 80 -2.35 18.25 12.80
C SER A 80 -2.70 16.82 12.40
N SER A 81 -1.70 15.95 12.17
CA SER A 81 -1.91 14.56 11.73
C SER A 81 -1.59 13.54 12.82
N ARG A 82 -1.03 13.98 13.95
CA ARG A 82 -0.58 13.09 15.04
C ARG A 82 -1.74 12.28 15.62
N THR A 83 -2.85 12.93 15.94
CA THR A 83 -4.02 12.28 16.54
C THR A 83 -4.60 11.22 15.60
N GLU A 84 -4.80 11.55 14.33
CA GLU A 84 -5.33 10.61 13.33
C GLU A 84 -4.47 9.35 13.21
N VAL A 85 -3.15 9.51 13.21
CA VAL A 85 -2.23 8.38 13.12
C VAL A 85 -2.24 7.53 14.40
N LEU A 86 -2.25 8.15 15.57
CA LEU A 86 -2.35 7.43 16.85
C LEU A 86 -3.68 6.66 16.95
N ASP A 87 -4.77 7.25 16.49
CA ASP A 87 -6.08 6.60 16.46
C ASP A 87 -6.08 5.39 15.52
N ALA A 88 -5.43 5.51 14.35
CA ALA A 88 -5.25 4.39 13.44
C ALA A 88 -4.42 3.26 14.07
N ILE A 89 -3.30 3.58 14.72
CA ILE A 89 -2.47 2.61 15.45
C ILE A 89 -3.30 1.91 16.54
N ASN A 90 -4.01 2.68 17.37
CA ASN A 90 -4.85 2.15 18.44
C ASN A 90 -5.93 1.20 17.91
N LYS A 91 -6.57 1.57 16.79
CA LYS A 91 -7.60 0.76 16.15
C LYS A 91 -7.04 -0.56 15.61
N ILE A 92 -5.94 -0.53 14.87
CA ILE A 92 -5.35 -1.76 14.31
C ILE A 92 -4.80 -2.67 15.42
N ARG A 93 -4.23 -2.09 16.47
CA ARG A 93 -3.80 -2.82 17.67
C ARG A 93 -4.98 -3.48 18.39
N SER A 94 -6.09 -2.77 18.61
CA SER A 94 -7.26 -3.32 19.31
C SER A 94 -7.97 -4.42 18.52
N LEU A 95 -7.88 -4.37 17.19
CA LEU A 95 -8.35 -5.41 16.29
C LEU A 95 -7.40 -6.61 16.17
N ASN A 96 -6.28 -6.62 16.93
CA ASN A 96 -5.31 -7.74 17.00
C ASN A 96 -4.71 -8.14 15.65
N TYR A 97 -4.46 -7.18 14.77
CA TYR A 97 -3.76 -7.44 13.51
C TYR A 97 -2.38 -8.06 13.74
N LYS A 98 -2.06 -9.09 12.95
CA LYS A 98 -0.74 -9.71 12.89
C LYS A 98 0.17 -8.86 12.02
N MET A 99 1.08 -8.14 12.65
CA MET A 99 2.07 -7.30 11.97
C MET A 99 3.40 -8.04 11.81
N LYS A 100 4.04 -7.90 10.65
CA LYS A 100 5.43 -8.33 10.43
C LYS A 100 6.37 -7.19 10.79
N TRP A 101 7.05 -7.33 11.90
CA TRP A 101 8.05 -6.36 12.38
C TRP A 101 9.43 -6.64 11.81
N GLY A 102 10.31 -5.65 11.84
CA GLY A 102 11.71 -5.83 11.46
C GLY A 102 11.97 -5.88 9.95
N VAL A 103 10.99 -5.53 9.11
CA VAL A 103 11.15 -5.49 7.65
C VAL A 103 11.38 -4.06 7.17
N ASP A 104 12.54 -3.77 6.60
CA ASP A 104 12.80 -2.50 5.93
C ASP A 104 12.71 -2.62 4.41
N PHE A 105 12.69 -1.48 3.74
CA PHE A 105 12.65 -1.40 2.28
C PHE A 105 13.80 -2.21 1.64
N SER A 106 15.03 -2.06 2.12
CA SER A 106 16.21 -2.73 1.57
C SER A 106 16.10 -4.25 1.64
N SER A 107 15.52 -4.78 2.71
CA SER A 107 15.31 -6.21 2.95
C SER A 107 14.32 -6.79 1.94
N ILE A 108 13.27 -6.05 1.59
CA ILE A 108 12.30 -6.45 0.57
C ILE A 108 12.96 -6.60 -0.82
N PHE A 109 13.84 -5.67 -1.20
CA PHE A 109 14.56 -5.76 -2.48
C PHE A 109 15.59 -6.90 -2.51
N LYS A 110 16.23 -7.21 -1.37
CA LYS A 110 17.14 -8.36 -1.27
C LYS A 110 16.42 -9.69 -1.50
N GLU A 111 15.13 -9.76 -1.17
CA GLU A 111 14.27 -10.91 -1.43
C GLU A 111 13.70 -10.94 -2.87
N ASP A 112 14.11 -10.03 -3.76
CA ASP A 112 13.56 -9.84 -5.12
C ASP A 112 12.02 -9.66 -5.14
N LYS A 113 11.49 -9.06 -4.06
CA LYS A 113 10.06 -8.77 -3.94
C LYS A 113 9.78 -7.30 -4.20
N LYS A 114 8.58 -7.01 -4.70
CA LYS A 114 8.08 -5.65 -4.82
C LYS A 114 7.43 -5.24 -3.49
N PRO A 115 7.61 -4.00 -3.01
CA PRO A 115 6.90 -3.46 -1.85
C PRO A 115 5.37 -3.67 -1.91
N ASP A 116 4.79 -3.54 -3.11
CA ASP A 116 3.37 -3.76 -3.38
C ASP A 116 2.89 -5.21 -3.23
N SER A 117 3.83 -6.16 -3.16
CA SER A 117 3.57 -7.60 -2.98
C SER A 117 3.94 -8.10 -1.58
N TYR A 118 4.63 -7.29 -0.78
CA TYR A 118 5.11 -7.70 0.52
C TYR A 118 4.09 -7.38 1.62
N VAL A 119 3.38 -8.39 2.11
CA VAL A 119 2.38 -8.22 3.18
C VAL A 119 3.05 -7.98 4.53
N ILE A 120 2.70 -6.87 5.20
CA ILE A 120 3.19 -6.47 6.51
C ILE A 120 2.14 -6.49 7.62
N GLY A 121 0.85 -6.58 7.27
CA GLY A 121 -0.23 -6.67 8.23
C GLY A 121 -1.34 -7.58 7.73
N GLU A 122 -1.90 -8.38 8.61
CA GLU A 122 -2.99 -9.32 8.31
C GLU A 122 -4.00 -9.35 9.46
N SER A 123 -5.29 -9.27 9.13
CA SER A 123 -6.38 -9.37 10.10
C SER A 123 -6.41 -10.74 10.76
N PRO A 124 -6.97 -10.87 11.98
CA PRO A 124 -7.05 -12.17 12.67
C PRO A 124 -7.74 -13.26 11.86
N ASP A 125 -8.73 -12.89 11.05
CA ASP A 125 -9.51 -13.77 10.18
C ASP A 125 -8.90 -13.98 8.78
N GLY A 126 -7.75 -13.35 8.49
CA GLY A 126 -7.03 -13.44 7.22
C GLY A 126 -7.69 -12.73 6.02
N ARG A 127 -8.88 -12.12 6.21
CA ARG A 127 -9.66 -11.48 5.14
C ARG A 127 -9.08 -10.16 4.66
N LEU A 128 -8.38 -9.42 5.52
CA LEU A 128 -7.78 -8.14 5.18
C LEU A 128 -6.27 -8.22 5.39
N LYS A 129 -5.53 -7.91 4.33
CA LYS A 129 -4.08 -7.78 4.38
C LYS A 129 -3.66 -6.43 3.83
N VAL A 130 -2.54 -5.92 4.33
CA VAL A 130 -1.91 -4.71 3.82
C VAL A 130 -0.46 -4.97 3.46
N THR A 131 -0.05 -4.42 2.34
CA THR A 131 1.33 -4.51 1.86
C THR A 131 2.17 -3.36 2.36
N TYR A 132 3.49 -3.48 2.22
CA TYR A 132 4.44 -2.47 2.65
C TYR A 132 4.15 -1.09 2.03
N SER A 133 3.69 -1.05 0.77
CA SER A 133 3.28 0.18 0.09
C SER A 133 1.88 0.70 0.48
N GLY A 134 1.19 0.03 1.40
CA GLY A 134 -0.17 0.41 1.81
C GLY A 134 -1.28 -0.08 0.88
N LYS A 135 -1.04 -1.09 0.04
CA LYS A 135 -2.11 -1.70 -0.79
C LYS A 135 -2.92 -2.67 0.05
N ILE A 136 -4.24 -2.57 -0.01
CA ILE A 136 -5.16 -3.53 0.62
C ILE A 136 -5.35 -4.74 -0.31
N ILE A 137 -5.24 -5.94 0.26
CA ILE A 137 -5.59 -7.22 -0.37
C ILE A 137 -6.75 -7.81 0.44
N LYS A 138 -7.88 -8.06 -0.23
CA LYS A 138 -9.04 -8.69 0.38
C LYS A 138 -9.04 -10.17 0.00
N GLY A 139 -8.95 -11.04 1.00
CA GLY A 139 -9.14 -12.47 0.85
C GLY A 139 -10.61 -12.83 0.96
N GLU A 140 -10.98 -13.97 0.38
CA GLU A 140 -12.17 -14.69 0.83
C GLU A 140 -11.86 -15.24 2.25
N ALA A 141 -12.88 -15.37 3.12
CA ALA A 141 -12.64 -16.00 4.43
C ALA A 141 -11.92 -17.33 4.22
N ASN A 142 -10.79 -17.55 4.89
CA ASN A 142 -10.25 -18.90 4.95
C ASN A 142 -11.24 -19.75 5.75
N GLU A 143 -12.08 -20.51 5.04
CA GLU A 143 -12.34 -21.88 5.44
C GLU A 143 -10.96 -22.54 5.57
N ALA A 144 -10.70 -23.15 6.72
CA ALA A 144 -9.46 -23.85 6.99
C ALA A 144 -9.16 -24.79 5.82
N LYS A 145 -8.12 -24.47 5.04
CA LYS A 145 -7.54 -25.40 4.09
C LYS A 145 -6.74 -26.40 4.92
N ASP A 146 -7.46 -27.37 5.50
CA ASP A 146 -6.88 -28.62 5.96
C ASP A 146 -6.26 -29.25 4.71
N GLU A 147 -4.95 -29.11 4.60
CA GLU A 147 -4.16 -29.71 3.55
C GLU A 147 -4.04 -31.20 3.89
N GLU A 148 -5.11 -31.94 3.59
CA GLU A 148 -5.10 -33.40 3.60
C GLU A 148 -4.07 -33.86 2.57
N LYS A 149 -2.88 -34.15 3.08
CA LYS A 149 -1.81 -34.86 2.40
C LYS A 149 -2.42 -36.11 1.75
N PRO A 150 -2.39 -36.28 0.42
CA PRO A 150 -2.82 -37.55 -0.16
C PRO A 150 -1.85 -38.62 0.31
N ALA A 151 -2.38 -39.60 1.05
CA ALA A 151 -1.66 -40.81 1.38
C ALA A 151 -1.23 -41.49 0.07
N PRO A 152 0.01 -42.01 -0.04
CA PRO A 152 0.39 -42.81 -1.19
C PRO A 152 -0.49 -44.06 -1.21
N VAL A 153 -1.23 -44.23 -2.32
CA VAL A 153 -2.04 -45.43 -2.59
C VAL A 153 -1.11 -46.63 -2.54
N ALA A 154 -1.29 -47.46 -1.50
CA ALA A 154 -0.66 -48.77 -1.41
C ALA A 154 -1.10 -49.58 -2.63
N THR A 155 -0.16 -49.86 -3.52
CA THR A 155 -0.34 -50.89 -4.56
C THR A 155 0.11 -52.20 -3.91
N ASP A 156 -0.84 -53.00 -3.45
CA ASP A 156 -0.58 -54.39 -3.07
C ASP A 156 -1.04 -55.32 -4.21
N PRO A 157 -0.30 -56.41 -4.51
CA PRO A 157 -0.44 -57.18 -5.73
C PRO A 157 -1.33 -58.42 -5.52
N GLU A 158 -2.30 -58.70 -6.39
CA GLU A 158 -2.75 -60.09 -6.54
C GLU A 158 -3.35 -60.41 -7.92
N GLU A 159 -2.53 -61.14 -8.67
CA GLU A 159 -2.80 -62.33 -9.46
C GLU A 159 -4.26 -62.75 -9.81
N LYS A 160 -4.35 -63.33 -11.02
CA LYS A 160 -5.18 -64.47 -11.49
C LYS A 160 -6.47 -64.17 -12.27
N LYS A 161 -6.39 -64.37 -13.60
CA LYS A 161 -6.84 -65.61 -14.27
C LYS A 161 -6.83 -65.42 -15.79
N GLU A 162 -5.99 -66.19 -16.49
CA GLU A 162 -6.18 -66.46 -17.92
C GLU A 162 -6.72 -67.89 -18.07
N LYS A 163 -7.66 -68.06 -19.01
CA LYS A 163 -8.38 -69.28 -19.35
C LYS A 163 -7.63 -70.07 -20.41
#